data_AF-R6ZXA4-F1
#
_entry.id   AF-R6ZXA4-F1
#
_cell.length_a   1.000
_cell.length_b   1.000
_cell.length_c   1.000
_cell.angle_alpha   90.00
_cell.angle_beta   90.00
_cell.angle_gamma   90.00
#
_symmetry.space_group_name_H-M   'P 1'
#
loop_
_entity.id
_entity.type
_entity.pdbx_description
1 polymer ?
#
loop_
_entity_poly.entity_id
_entity_poly.type
_entity_poly.pdbx_seq_one_letter_code
_entity_poly.pdbx_strand_id
1 'polypeptide(L)'
;MDANNGPIINLTWKGKNINLLKVILSILFFSVALALYAYKKWNDTYLWQRAVLFFGTGIFFYLVRPSSKLHKVKMKQLEKPHKMICLFVMCVTCLTAFFTMRLSDWWTDKGPDYQFQYEAMTEAVLDGHLYLDLKVSPELAAMENPYDSVKRFEDQVSYYWDHAFYNGHYYMYFGVVPVFVLFIPFKLLGITLYSYQATQIFVVFIIMGMFAVFREITKRMYPKIPLSGYLAVSVAASWITVWYAVKYPALYCTANSSGVCMAVWGFYFCYRAFVIDTQQKRSMLHGVVGALLSALTFGCRPTIGLSCIVLIPLLIFYLRRCESIKDFGKTFLAFCVPFAVVAALLMLYNYARFENPFEFGQSYQLTIVDQHAYQSNHFKLDRCLSGLLYHFFGYEDVSNVFPYIHQDGNFVLFPILLIGFRSLLLTGERKKGSLMVKGLAPMMILSVALISSYHVTWAPVVFRRYAMDFNFLLGFLVMFGVCSLYWNAKDPARVSFFLTLLAVYTVVICFLLLFVDYDYSIATHQPELLEKARNLVVFWKK
;
A
#
# COMPACT_ATOMS: atom_id res chain seq x y z
N MET A 1 -50.26 -3.79 6.51
CA MET A 1 -49.13 -2.86 6.70
C MET A 1 -48.28 -3.43 7.82
N ASP A 2 -47.33 -4.31 7.48
CA ASP A 2 -46.47 -4.96 8.47
C ASP A 2 -45.05 -4.42 8.36
N ALA A 3 -44.73 -3.52 9.27
CA ALA A 3 -43.36 -3.10 9.57
C ALA A 3 -42.75 -4.11 10.55
N ASN A 4 -41.82 -4.97 10.10
CA ASN A 4 -40.77 -5.54 10.98
C ASN A 4 -39.69 -6.43 10.30
N ASN A 5 -39.63 -6.54 8.98
CA ASN A 5 -38.57 -7.32 8.33
C ASN A 5 -37.28 -6.52 8.08
N GLY A 6 -36.58 -6.15 9.15
CA GLY A 6 -35.15 -5.83 9.10
C GLY A 6 -34.30 -7.12 9.15
N PRO A 7 -33.08 -7.16 8.57
CA PRO A 7 -32.27 -8.37 8.51
C PRO A 7 -31.63 -8.65 9.87
N ILE A 8 -32.36 -9.33 10.76
CA ILE A 8 -31.81 -9.84 12.02
C ILE A 8 -31.03 -11.12 11.70
N ILE A 9 -29.70 -11.06 11.82
CA ILE A 9 -28.83 -12.24 11.76
C ILE A 9 -29.10 -13.08 13.03
N ASN A 10 -30.05 -14.00 12.96
CA ASN A 10 -30.33 -14.96 14.02
C ASN A 10 -29.24 -16.04 14.07
N LEU A 11 -28.62 -16.21 15.23
CA LEU A 11 -27.69 -17.31 15.52
C LEU A 11 -28.44 -18.45 16.19
N THR A 12 -28.17 -19.69 15.82
CA THR A 12 -28.65 -20.87 16.56
C THR A 12 -27.56 -21.44 17.45
N TRP A 13 -27.84 -21.56 18.75
CA TRP A 13 -27.00 -22.30 19.71
C TRP A 13 -27.88 -23.27 20.49
N LYS A 14 -27.56 -24.58 20.44
CA LYS A 14 -28.38 -25.67 21.00
C LYS A 14 -29.88 -25.57 20.64
N GLY A 15 -30.20 -25.24 19.39
CA GLY A 15 -31.60 -25.17 18.92
C GLY A 15 -32.37 -23.91 19.31
N LYS A 16 -31.79 -22.95 20.05
CA LYS A 16 -32.43 -21.66 20.35
C LYS A 16 -31.89 -20.53 19.45
N ASN A 17 -32.81 -19.71 18.92
CA ASN A 17 -32.47 -18.48 18.19
C ASN A 17 -31.99 -17.42 19.20
N ILE A 18 -30.72 -17.06 19.12
CA ILE A 18 -30.09 -16.00 19.88
C ILE A 18 -30.02 -14.77 18.96
N ASN A 19 -30.67 -13.69 19.40
CA ASN A 19 -30.63 -12.42 18.71
C ASN A 19 -29.25 -11.79 18.96
N LEU A 20 -28.39 -11.77 17.93
CA LEU A 20 -27.02 -11.25 18.00
C LEU A 20 -26.99 -9.79 18.47
N LEU A 21 -27.99 -8.99 18.09
CA LEU A 21 -28.13 -7.61 18.56
C LEU A 21 -28.37 -7.55 20.06
N LYS A 22 -29.21 -8.44 20.61
CA LYS A 22 -29.42 -8.52 22.07
C LYS A 22 -28.14 -8.94 22.80
N VAL A 23 -27.36 -9.88 22.27
CA VAL A 23 -26.09 -10.28 22.89
C VAL A 23 -25.08 -9.14 22.87
N ILE A 24 -24.93 -8.45 21.73
CA ILE A 24 -24.05 -7.29 21.60
C ILE A 24 -24.48 -6.18 22.56
N LEU A 25 -25.78 -5.87 22.64
CA LEU A 25 -26.32 -4.86 23.55
C LEU A 25 -26.14 -5.26 25.02
N SER A 26 -26.36 -6.52 25.39
CA SER A 26 -26.13 -7.01 26.76
C SER A 26 -24.66 -6.91 27.16
N ILE A 27 -23.73 -7.21 26.25
CA ILE A 27 -22.29 -7.10 26.50
C ILE A 27 -21.88 -5.63 26.61
N LEU A 28 -22.39 -4.75 25.74
CA LEU A 28 -22.17 -3.30 25.84
C LEU A 28 -22.68 -2.76 27.17
N PHE A 29 -23.90 -3.13 27.57
CA PHE A 29 -24.50 -2.67 28.82
C PHE A 29 -23.73 -3.15 30.05
N PHE A 30 -23.32 -4.42 30.06
CA PHE A 30 -22.48 -4.98 31.12
C PHE A 30 -21.10 -4.32 31.18
N SER A 31 -20.49 -4.04 30.03
CA SER A 31 -19.19 -3.37 29.94
C SER A 31 -19.25 -1.94 30.48
N VAL A 32 -20.32 -1.20 30.16
CA VAL A 32 -20.57 0.15 30.67
C VAL A 32 -20.80 0.13 32.19
N ALA A 33 -21.63 -0.80 32.69
CA ALA A 33 -21.89 -0.93 34.12
C ALA A 33 -20.62 -1.29 34.93
N LEU A 34 -19.82 -2.23 34.44
CA LEU A 34 -18.56 -2.65 35.06
C LEU A 34 -17.57 -1.48 35.14
N ALA A 35 -17.54 -0.65 34.11
CA ALA A 35 -16.63 0.47 34.07
C ALA A 35 -17.06 1.67 34.90
N LEU A 36 -18.36 1.96 35.00
CA LEU A 36 -18.87 2.96 35.94
C LEU A 36 -18.55 2.55 37.39
N TYR A 37 -18.69 1.27 37.71
CA TYR A 37 -18.34 0.73 39.04
C TYR A 37 -16.84 0.87 39.34
N ALA A 38 -15.98 0.55 38.39
CA ALA A 38 -14.54 0.63 38.63
C ALA A 38 -13.94 2.02 38.52
N TYR A 39 -14.49 2.91 37.69
CA TYR A 39 -14.15 4.33 37.72
C TYR A 39 -14.39 4.89 39.13
N LYS A 40 -15.56 4.57 39.70
CA LYS A 40 -15.94 4.98 41.06
C LYS A 40 -15.10 4.34 42.17
N LYS A 41 -14.59 3.12 41.97
CA LYS A 41 -13.85 2.35 42.99
C LYS A 41 -12.33 2.48 42.90
N TRP A 42 -11.77 2.58 41.71
CA TRP A 42 -10.33 2.47 41.42
C TRP A 42 -9.75 3.64 40.62
N ASN A 43 -10.57 4.63 40.25
CA ASN A 43 -10.17 5.79 39.46
C ASN A 43 -9.50 5.42 38.11
N ASP A 44 -9.82 4.25 37.55
CA ASP A 44 -9.31 3.79 36.26
C ASP A 44 -10.19 4.33 35.12
N THR A 45 -9.74 5.42 34.50
CA THR A 45 -10.40 6.07 33.35
C THR A 45 -10.41 5.21 32.07
N TYR A 46 -9.65 4.12 32.01
CA TYR A 46 -9.52 3.27 30.82
C TYR A 46 -10.29 1.95 30.92
N LEU A 47 -10.97 1.65 32.05
CA LEU A 47 -11.56 0.33 32.24
C LEU A 47 -12.68 0.02 31.23
N TRP A 48 -13.55 0.97 30.88
CA TRP A 48 -14.60 0.69 29.89
C TRP A 48 -14.01 0.38 28.52
N GLN A 49 -12.99 1.12 28.09
CA GLN A 49 -12.31 0.88 26.82
C GLN A 49 -11.65 -0.49 26.81
N ARG A 50 -10.99 -0.86 27.91
CA ARG A 50 -10.39 -2.19 28.10
C ARG A 50 -11.44 -3.30 28.07
N ALA A 51 -12.58 -3.11 28.72
CA ALA A 51 -13.69 -4.06 28.70
C ALA A 51 -14.25 -4.23 27.28
N VAL A 52 -14.49 -3.12 26.56
CA VAL A 52 -14.93 -3.14 25.16
C VAL A 52 -13.90 -3.86 24.27
N LEU A 53 -12.61 -3.59 24.46
CA LEU A 53 -11.55 -4.27 23.72
C LEU A 53 -11.52 -5.78 24.01
N PHE A 54 -11.59 -6.17 25.29
CA PHE A 54 -11.57 -7.56 25.72
C PHE A 54 -12.78 -8.35 25.21
N PHE A 55 -13.99 -7.86 25.48
CA PHE A 55 -15.21 -8.50 25.02
C PHE A 55 -15.36 -8.47 23.50
N GLY A 56 -14.99 -7.36 22.86
CA GLY A 56 -14.96 -7.23 21.41
C GLY A 56 -14.03 -8.26 20.76
N THR A 57 -12.83 -8.45 21.34
CA THR A 57 -11.88 -9.46 20.91
C THR A 57 -12.44 -10.88 21.09
N GLY A 58 -13.08 -11.16 22.23
CA GLY A 58 -13.75 -12.45 22.48
C GLY A 58 -14.89 -12.73 21.50
N ILE A 59 -15.74 -11.74 21.21
CA ILE A 59 -16.81 -11.85 20.21
C ILE A 59 -16.20 -12.10 18.82
N PHE A 60 -15.16 -11.36 18.45
CA PHE A 60 -14.49 -11.54 17.18
C PHE A 60 -13.99 -12.98 17.01
N PHE A 61 -13.22 -13.52 17.97
CA PHE A 61 -12.74 -14.90 17.92
C PHE A 61 -13.86 -15.94 17.94
N TYR A 62 -14.97 -15.67 18.65
CA TYR A 62 -16.15 -16.52 18.59
C TYR A 62 -16.79 -16.53 17.20
N LEU A 63 -16.87 -15.38 16.51
CA LEU A 63 -17.44 -15.24 15.16
C LEU A 63 -16.54 -15.87 14.08
N VAL A 64 -15.23 -15.88 14.28
CA VAL A 64 -14.25 -16.49 13.36
C VAL A 64 -13.79 -17.88 13.79
N ARG A 65 -14.48 -18.55 14.72
CA ARG A 65 -14.10 -19.93 15.10
C ARG A 65 -14.23 -20.89 13.90
N PRO A 66 -13.49 -22.02 13.85
CA PRO A 66 -13.50 -22.96 12.71
C PRO A 66 -14.90 -23.46 12.29
N SER A 67 -15.85 -23.58 13.22
CA SER A 67 -17.22 -24.00 12.94
C SER A 67 -18.12 -22.91 12.35
N SER A 68 -17.64 -21.66 12.25
CA SER A 68 -18.38 -20.50 11.74
C SER A 68 -18.83 -20.69 10.29
N LYS A 69 -20.01 -20.13 9.97
CA LYS A 69 -20.55 -20.13 8.60
C LYS A 69 -19.65 -19.35 7.64
N LEU A 70 -18.89 -18.36 8.11
CA LEU A 70 -17.99 -17.54 7.29
C LEU A 70 -16.89 -18.38 6.59
N HIS A 71 -16.47 -19.49 7.21
CA HIS A 71 -15.50 -20.42 6.65
C HIS A 71 -16.11 -21.44 5.67
N LYS A 72 -17.45 -21.46 5.54
CA LYS A 72 -18.18 -22.41 4.70
C LYS A 72 -18.78 -21.76 3.45
N VAL A 73 -19.15 -20.47 3.52
CA VAL A 73 -19.68 -19.71 2.39
C VAL A 73 -18.58 -19.51 1.35
N LYS A 74 -18.80 -20.00 0.13
CA LYS A 74 -17.82 -19.94 -0.96
C LYS A 74 -18.01 -18.65 -1.77
N MET A 75 -16.91 -18.07 -2.27
CA MET A 75 -16.94 -16.84 -3.08
C MET A 75 -17.80 -16.94 -4.36
N LYS A 76 -17.99 -18.14 -4.93
CA LYS A 76 -18.92 -18.35 -6.06
C LYS A 76 -20.41 -18.35 -5.68
N GLN A 77 -20.72 -18.42 -4.38
CA GLN A 77 -22.08 -18.57 -3.83
C GLN A 77 -22.50 -17.34 -3.01
N LEU A 78 -21.91 -16.17 -3.27
CA LEU A 78 -22.22 -14.96 -2.51
C LEU A 78 -23.60 -14.42 -2.84
N GLU A 79 -24.50 -14.52 -1.87
CA GLU A 79 -25.77 -13.79 -1.83
C GLU A 79 -25.59 -12.32 -1.41
N LYS A 80 -26.67 -11.52 -1.48
CA LYS A 80 -26.69 -10.10 -1.09
C LYS A 80 -26.07 -9.80 0.28
N PRO A 81 -26.42 -10.51 1.39
CA PRO A 81 -25.81 -10.22 2.70
C PRO A 81 -24.29 -10.43 2.70
N HIS A 82 -23.79 -11.46 2.03
CA HIS A 82 -22.36 -11.72 1.94
C HIS A 82 -21.62 -10.62 1.17
N LYS A 83 -22.22 -10.09 0.10
CA LYS A 83 -21.67 -8.94 -0.64
C LYS A 83 -21.64 -7.68 0.22
N MET A 84 -22.66 -7.45 1.05
CA MET A 84 -22.67 -6.34 2.00
C MET A 84 -21.57 -6.49 3.06
N ILE A 85 -21.28 -7.71 3.52
CA ILE A 85 -20.13 -7.95 4.41
C ILE A 85 -18.82 -7.60 3.71
N CYS A 86 -18.62 -8.01 2.46
CA CYS A 86 -17.42 -7.63 1.70
C CYS A 86 -17.26 -6.11 1.60
N LEU A 87 -18.34 -5.41 1.24
CA LEU A 87 -18.36 -3.96 1.14
C LEU A 87 -18.06 -3.31 2.50
N PHE A 88 -18.72 -3.76 3.56
CA PHE A 88 -18.50 -3.25 4.92
C PHE A 88 -17.05 -3.41 5.36
N VAL A 89 -16.45 -4.60 5.21
CA VAL A 89 -15.05 -4.84 5.59
C VAL A 89 -14.09 -3.99 4.77
N MET A 90 -14.34 -3.84 3.46
CA MET A 90 -13.54 -2.96 2.60
C MET A 90 -13.65 -1.50 3.04
N CYS A 91 -14.87 -1.01 3.31
CA CYS A 91 -15.11 0.34 3.79
C CYS A 91 -14.44 0.59 5.14
N VAL A 92 -14.58 -0.32 6.12
CA VAL A 92 -13.90 -0.21 7.41
C VAL A 92 -12.38 -0.17 7.22
N THR A 93 -11.82 -1.02 6.35
CA THR A 93 -10.38 -1.01 6.05
C THR A 93 -9.93 0.35 5.48
N CYS A 94 -10.71 0.92 4.55
CA CYS A 94 -10.44 2.23 3.96
C CYS A 94 -10.55 3.36 4.98
N LEU A 95 -11.65 3.40 5.75
CA LEU A 95 -11.93 4.46 6.73
C LEU A 95 -10.89 4.43 7.86
N THR A 96 -10.52 3.25 8.36
CA THR A 96 -9.46 3.15 9.37
C THR A 96 -8.14 3.72 8.85
N ALA A 97 -7.70 3.33 7.64
CA ALA A 97 -6.48 3.90 7.05
C ALA A 97 -6.59 5.43 6.87
N PHE A 98 -7.72 5.91 6.33
CA PHE A 98 -7.99 7.32 6.07
C PHE A 98 -7.93 8.17 7.34
N PHE A 99 -8.65 7.78 8.39
CA PHE A 99 -8.72 8.55 9.63
C PHE A 99 -7.44 8.46 10.46
N THR A 100 -6.69 7.36 10.40
CA THR A 100 -5.39 7.25 11.08
C THR A 100 -4.40 8.31 10.58
N MET A 101 -4.38 8.59 9.27
CA MET A 101 -3.52 9.64 8.71
C MET A 101 -3.89 11.07 9.17
N ARG A 102 -5.06 11.26 9.80
CA ARG A 102 -5.50 12.56 10.37
C ARG A 102 -5.17 12.72 11.85
N LEU A 103 -4.55 11.73 12.49
CA LEU A 103 -4.31 11.77 13.93
C LEU A 103 -3.26 12.81 14.35
N SER A 104 -2.46 13.32 13.41
CA SER A 104 -1.49 14.37 13.67
C SER A 104 -1.70 15.54 12.73
N ASP A 105 -1.78 16.75 13.30
CA ASP A 105 -1.82 18.00 12.55
C ASP A 105 -0.48 18.32 11.86
N TRP A 106 0.59 17.59 12.16
CA TRP A 106 1.92 17.78 11.57
C TRP A 106 1.92 17.70 10.03
N TRP A 107 0.96 16.99 9.45
CA TRP A 107 0.83 16.81 8.00
C TRP A 107 0.05 17.94 7.32
N THR A 108 -0.54 18.85 8.10
CA THR A 108 -1.29 20.01 7.60
C THR A 108 -0.34 21.18 7.32
N ASP A 109 -0.88 22.40 7.17
CA ASP A 109 -0.14 23.66 7.01
C ASP A 109 0.80 24.00 8.18
N LYS A 110 0.75 23.23 9.28
CA LYS A 110 1.66 23.33 10.42
C LYS A 110 2.97 22.54 10.25
N GLY A 111 3.09 21.76 9.18
CA GLY A 111 4.30 20.99 8.86
C GLY A 111 5.44 21.84 8.28
N PRO A 112 6.66 21.29 8.19
CA PRO A 112 7.79 21.98 7.58
C PRO A 112 7.64 22.15 6.06
N ASP A 113 8.16 23.27 5.54
CA ASP A 113 7.97 23.74 4.15
C ASP A 113 8.28 22.71 3.08
N TYR A 114 9.28 21.85 3.29
CA TYR A 114 9.67 20.85 2.31
C TYR A 114 8.54 19.86 1.99
N GLN A 115 7.51 19.73 2.84
CA GLN A 115 6.38 18.83 2.62
C GLN A 115 5.39 19.29 1.53
N PHE A 116 5.45 20.55 1.11
CA PHE A 116 4.44 21.15 0.23
C PHE A 116 4.89 21.29 -1.24
N GLN A 117 5.80 20.43 -1.70
CA GLN A 117 6.34 20.49 -3.07
C GLN A 117 5.28 20.18 -4.14
N TYR A 118 4.32 19.29 -3.87
CA TYR A 118 3.26 18.96 -4.83
C TYR A 118 2.30 20.12 -5.03
N GLU A 119 2.02 20.84 -3.95
CA GLU A 119 1.22 22.05 -3.89
C GLU A 119 1.90 23.15 -4.69
N ALA A 120 3.18 23.45 -4.40
CA ALA A 120 3.95 24.44 -5.14
C ALA A 120 4.09 24.09 -6.63
N MET A 121 4.32 22.81 -6.97
CA MET A 121 4.38 22.37 -8.37
C MET A 121 3.03 22.53 -9.08
N THR A 122 1.91 22.39 -8.35
CA THR A 122 0.58 22.58 -8.92
C THR A 122 0.37 24.02 -9.35
N GLU A 123 0.76 25.00 -8.51
CA GLU A 123 0.69 26.42 -8.87
C GLU A 123 1.63 26.72 -10.05
N ALA A 124 2.89 26.30 -9.99
CA ALA A 124 3.87 26.53 -11.06
C ALA A 124 3.37 26.05 -12.44
N VAL A 125 2.79 24.84 -12.50
CA VAL A 125 2.26 24.29 -13.76
C VAL A 125 1.06 25.11 -14.26
N LEU A 126 0.20 25.60 -13.35
CA LEU A 126 -0.94 26.44 -13.72
C LEU A 126 -0.49 27.83 -14.21
N ASP A 127 0.62 28.34 -13.67
CA ASP A 127 1.24 29.60 -14.08
C ASP A 127 2.14 29.45 -15.34
N GLY A 128 2.30 28.22 -15.84
CA GLY A 128 2.90 27.93 -17.15
C GLY A 128 4.40 27.65 -17.11
N HIS A 129 4.99 27.36 -15.95
CA HIS A 129 6.39 26.97 -15.80
C HIS A 129 6.55 25.69 -14.97
N LEU A 130 7.78 25.17 -14.92
CA LEU A 130 8.08 23.88 -14.28
C LEU A 130 9.05 23.98 -13.10
N TYR A 131 9.55 25.19 -12.80
CA TYR A 131 10.28 25.49 -11.56
C TYR A 131 9.32 25.96 -10.47
N LEU A 132 9.74 25.82 -9.22
CA LEU A 132 8.99 26.25 -8.04
C LEU A 132 9.31 27.71 -7.69
N ASP A 133 8.30 28.50 -7.33
CA ASP A 133 8.43 29.93 -6.97
C ASP A 133 9.02 30.12 -5.57
N LEU A 134 10.25 29.64 -5.40
CA LEU A 134 11.01 29.69 -4.18
C LEU A 134 12.21 30.63 -4.34
N LYS A 135 12.44 31.48 -3.33
CA LYS A 135 13.58 32.39 -3.33
C LYS A 135 14.89 31.62 -3.23
N VAL A 136 15.80 31.85 -4.17
CA VAL A 136 17.16 31.29 -4.14
C VAL A 136 18.06 32.23 -3.35
N SER A 137 18.85 31.68 -2.43
CA SER A 137 19.84 32.47 -1.68
C SER A 137 21.00 32.86 -2.62
N PRO A 138 21.49 34.11 -2.57
CA PRO A 138 22.64 34.54 -3.37
C PRO A 138 23.88 33.68 -3.12
N GLU A 139 24.05 33.20 -1.89
CA GLU A 139 25.15 32.33 -1.48
C GLU A 139 25.07 30.99 -2.20
N LEU A 140 23.90 30.34 -2.24
CA LEU A 140 23.71 29.07 -2.96
C LEU A 140 23.92 29.24 -4.46
N ALA A 141 23.41 30.33 -5.05
CA ALA A 141 23.57 30.62 -6.47
C ALA A 141 25.04 30.88 -6.85
N ALA A 142 25.85 31.38 -5.92
CA ALA A 142 27.28 31.64 -6.11
C ALA A 142 28.17 30.41 -5.84
N MET A 143 27.65 29.33 -5.26
CA MET A 143 28.43 28.12 -5.00
C MET A 143 28.87 27.45 -6.31
N GLU A 144 30.15 27.08 -6.37
CA GLU A 144 30.69 26.28 -7.49
C GLU A 144 30.03 24.88 -7.57
N ASN A 145 29.88 24.23 -6.42
CA ASN A 145 29.13 22.98 -6.29
C ASN A 145 28.02 23.16 -5.24
N PRO A 146 26.80 23.55 -5.64
CA PRO A 146 25.70 23.69 -4.71
C PRO A 146 25.22 22.35 -4.15
N TYR A 147 25.68 21.20 -4.64
CA TYR A 147 25.26 19.85 -4.23
C TYR A 147 26.13 19.26 -3.10
N ASP A 148 27.29 19.85 -2.81
CA ASP A 148 28.13 19.48 -1.66
C ASP A 148 27.46 19.82 -0.32
N SER A 149 27.03 18.78 0.41
CA SER A 149 26.33 18.94 1.68
C SER A 149 27.22 19.42 2.82
N VAL A 150 28.51 19.09 2.81
CA VAL A 150 29.48 19.50 3.84
C VAL A 150 29.76 20.98 3.67
N LYS A 151 30.06 21.40 2.44
CA LYS A 151 30.35 22.81 2.15
C LYS A 151 29.15 23.71 2.42
N ARG A 152 27.93 23.30 2.04
CA ARG A 152 26.69 24.05 2.39
C ARG A 152 26.55 24.24 3.91
N PHE A 153 26.91 23.23 4.69
CA PHE A 153 26.82 23.29 6.16
C PHE A 153 27.89 24.20 6.76
N GLU A 154 29.15 24.08 6.31
CA GLU A 154 30.27 24.92 6.77
C GLU A 154 30.06 26.40 6.47
N ASP A 155 29.60 26.70 5.25
CA ASP A 155 29.32 28.06 4.78
C ASP A 155 27.96 28.59 5.27
N GLN A 156 27.20 27.80 6.04
CA GLN A 156 25.86 28.11 6.56
C GLN A 156 24.88 28.61 5.47
N VAL A 157 24.97 28.01 4.28
CA VAL A 157 24.16 28.40 3.13
C VAL A 157 22.71 27.99 3.37
N SER A 158 21.79 28.95 3.24
CA SER A 158 20.36 28.68 3.30
C SER A 158 19.86 28.03 2.00
N TYR A 159 19.10 26.94 2.10
CA TYR A 159 18.52 26.23 0.96
C TYR A 159 17.23 25.50 1.35
N TYR A 160 16.42 25.13 0.35
CA TYR A 160 15.27 24.26 0.57
C TYR A 160 15.66 22.78 0.50
N TRP A 161 15.42 22.07 1.60
CA TRP A 161 15.72 20.65 1.76
C TRP A 161 14.98 19.79 0.71
N ASP A 162 15.66 18.82 0.11
CA ASP A 162 15.08 17.81 -0.78
C ASP A 162 14.41 18.34 -2.06
N HIS A 163 14.87 19.50 -2.52
CA HIS A 163 14.53 20.07 -3.81
C HIS A 163 15.66 19.79 -4.81
N ALA A 164 15.33 19.70 -6.09
CA ALA A 164 16.33 19.74 -7.15
C ALA A 164 16.69 21.20 -7.46
N PHE A 165 17.97 21.55 -7.45
CA PHE A 165 18.42 22.91 -7.79
C PHE A 165 19.18 22.88 -9.11
N TYR A 166 18.68 23.57 -10.13
CA TYR A 166 19.30 23.57 -11.45
C TYR A 166 19.11 24.93 -12.13
N ASN A 167 20.19 25.44 -12.74
CA ASN A 167 20.20 26.70 -13.49
C ASN A 167 19.50 27.86 -12.75
N GLY A 168 19.81 28.04 -11.46
CA GLY A 168 19.27 29.12 -10.64
C GLY A 168 17.81 28.96 -10.19
N HIS A 169 17.21 27.78 -10.35
CA HIS A 169 15.82 27.52 -9.98
C HIS A 169 15.67 26.25 -9.15
N TYR A 170 14.64 26.21 -8.30
CA TYR A 170 14.24 25.00 -7.59
C TYR A 170 13.19 24.22 -8.40
N TYR A 171 13.27 22.90 -8.36
CA TYR A 171 12.36 21.98 -9.00
C TYR A 171 11.92 20.90 -8.02
N MET A 172 10.69 20.41 -8.20
CA MET A 172 10.24 19.20 -7.52
C MET A 172 10.93 17.98 -8.15
N TYR A 173 11.73 17.26 -7.36
CA TYR A 173 12.37 16.01 -7.78
C TYR A 173 11.38 14.83 -7.81
N PHE A 174 10.34 14.87 -6.97
CA PHE A 174 9.34 13.82 -6.89
C PHE A 174 8.53 13.67 -8.19
N GLY A 175 7.95 12.49 -8.40
CA GLY A 175 7.23 12.19 -9.63
C GLY A 175 6.06 13.15 -9.84
N VAL A 176 5.93 13.68 -11.05
CA VAL A 176 4.95 14.73 -11.41
C VAL A 176 3.54 14.22 -11.66
N VAL A 177 3.35 12.92 -11.92
CA VAL A 177 2.03 12.37 -12.28
C VAL A 177 0.92 12.71 -11.26
N PRO A 178 1.13 12.64 -9.92
CA PRO A 178 0.14 13.05 -8.94
C PRO A 178 -0.39 14.47 -9.15
N VAL A 179 0.46 15.40 -9.58
CA VAL A 179 0.09 16.79 -9.87
C VAL A 179 -1.02 16.81 -10.92
N PHE A 180 -0.80 16.13 -12.04
CA PHE A 180 -1.74 16.13 -13.18
C PHE A 180 -3.00 15.31 -12.94
N VAL A 181 -2.89 14.17 -12.26
CA VAL A 181 -4.05 13.26 -12.09
C VAL A 181 -4.90 13.58 -10.88
N LEU A 182 -4.38 14.39 -9.93
CA LEU A 182 -5.06 14.67 -8.68
C LEU A 182 -5.01 16.14 -8.26
N PHE A 183 -3.84 16.76 -8.10
CA PHE A 183 -3.77 18.11 -7.52
C PHE A 183 -4.37 19.18 -8.45
N ILE A 184 -3.99 19.22 -9.73
CA ILE A 184 -4.56 20.16 -10.71
C ILE A 184 -6.08 20.01 -10.81
N PRO A 185 -6.65 18.80 -11.02
CA PRO A 185 -8.11 18.64 -11.03
C PRO A 185 -8.83 19.19 -9.81
N PHE A 186 -8.27 18.99 -8.60
CA PHE A 186 -8.87 19.53 -7.38
C PHE A 186 -8.72 21.05 -7.27
N LYS A 187 -7.56 21.59 -7.63
CA LYS A 187 -7.31 23.04 -7.66
C LYS A 187 -8.26 23.76 -8.61
N LEU A 188 -8.51 23.19 -9.79
CA LEU A 188 -9.48 23.72 -10.76
C LEU A 188 -10.93 23.69 -10.25
N LEU A 189 -11.25 22.84 -9.27
CA LEU A 189 -12.53 22.82 -8.56
C LEU A 189 -12.56 23.76 -7.35
N GLY A 190 -11.51 24.55 -7.12
CA GLY A 190 -11.38 25.44 -5.97
C GLY A 190 -10.99 24.74 -4.67
N ILE A 191 -10.51 23.49 -4.73
CA ILE A 191 -10.11 22.71 -3.56
C ILE A 191 -8.59 22.62 -3.50
N THR A 192 -7.99 23.19 -2.46
CA THR A 192 -6.55 23.03 -2.21
C THR A 192 -6.32 21.72 -1.47
N LEU A 193 -5.54 20.82 -2.08
CA LEU A 193 -5.13 19.56 -1.46
C LEU A 193 -3.75 19.68 -0.86
N TYR A 194 -3.58 19.14 0.34
CA TYR A 194 -2.26 18.85 0.90
C TYR A 194 -1.77 17.46 0.50
N SER A 195 -0.45 17.26 0.48
CA SER A 195 0.21 15.99 0.14
C SER A 195 -0.34 14.79 0.93
N TYR A 196 -0.62 14.94 2.23
CA TYR A 196 -1.20 13.86 3.02
C TYR A 196 -2.63 13.49 2.59
N GLN A 197 -3.41 14.45 2.09
CA GLN A 197 -4.76 14.22 1.59
C GLN A 197 -4.72 13.50 0.23
N ALA A 198 -3.76 13.84 -0.62
CA ALA A 198 -3.47 13.08 -1.83
C ALA A 198 -3.09 11.62 -1.49
N THR A 199 -2.20 11.43 -0.51
CA THR A 199 -1.84 10.10 0.01
C THR A 199 -3.07 9.34 0.52
N GLN A 200 -3.98 9.99 1.26
CA GLN A 200 -5.24 9.39 1.72
C GLN A 200 -6.07 8.85 0.57
N ILE A 201 -6.25 9.65 -0.49
CA ILE A 201 -7.03 9.27 -1.67
C ILE A 201 -6.38 8.05 -2.34
N PHE A 202 -5.08 8.10 -2.61
CA PHE A 202 -4.38 6.97 -3.24
C PHE A 202 -4.41 5.70 -2.37
N VAL A 203 -4.24 5.80 -1.05
CA VAL A 203 -4.33 4.65 -0.12
C VAL A 203 -5.72 4.00 -0.17
N VAL A 204 -6.79 4.79 -0.19
CA VAL A 204 -8.16 4.26 -0.34
C VAL A 204 -8.31 3.51 -1.67
N PHE A 205 -7.81 4.07 -2.77
CA PHE A 205 -7.82 3.41 -4.07
C PHE A 205 -6.94 2.15 -4.13
N ILE A 206 -5.80 2.12 -3.44
CA ILE A 206 -4.97 0.92 -3.29
C ILE A 206 -5.76 -0.18 -2.60
N ILE A 207 -6.37 0.09 -1.45
CA ILE A 207 -7.14 -0.91 -0.69
C ILE A 207 -8.26 -1.47 -1.56
N MET A 208 -9.05 -0.61 -2.22
CA MET A 208 -10.09 -1.07 -3.15
C MET A 208 -9.52 -1.92 -4.30
N GLY A 209 -8.38 -1.51 -4.86
CA GLY A 209 -7.66 -2.25 -5.89
C GLY A 209 -7.19 -3.62 -5.42
N MET A 210 -6.65 -3.74 -4.21
CA MET A 210 -6.21 -5.02 -3.64
C MET A 210 -7.38 -5.99 -3.44
N PHE A 211 -8.54 -5.51 -2.99
CA PHE A 211 -9.78 -6.31 -2.92
C PHE A 211 -10.25 -6.74 -4.32
N ALA A 212 -10.19 -5.84 -5.30
CA ALA A 212 -10.61 -6.10 -6.67
C ALA A 212 -9.70 -7.12 -7.37
N VAL A 213 -8.38 -6.97 -7.25
CA VAL A 213 -7.38 -7.92 -7.78
C VAL A 213 -7.61 -9.30 -7.18
N PHE A 214 -7.72 -9.42 -5.85
CA PHE A 214 -7.90 -10.74 -5.26
C PHE A 214 -9.23 -11.38 -5.66
N ARG A 215 -10.27 -10.57 -5.88
CA ARG A 215 -11.57 -11.06 -6.36
C ARG A 215 -11.46 -11.67 -7.76
N GLU A 216 -10.76 -11.01 -8.67
CA GLU A 216 -10.56 -11.54 -10.03
C GLU A 216 -9.66 -12.78 -10.04
N ILE A 217 -8.58 -12.77 -9.26
CA ILE A 217 -7.75 -13.96 -9.01
C ILE A 217 -8.62 -15.12 -8.50
N THR A 218 -9.40 -14.89 -7.46
CA THR A 218 -10.28 -15.90 -6.84
C THR A 218 -11.29 -16.46 -7.83
N LYS A 219 -12.03 -15.59 -8.54
CA LYS A 219 -13.02 -16.00 -9.54
C LYS A 219 -12.39 -16.90 -10.60
N ARG A 220 -11.19 -16.54 -11.06
CA ARG A 220 -10.52 -17.21 -12.16
C ARG A 220 -9.88 -18.52 -11.77
N MET A 221 -9.26 -18.55 -10.60
CA MET A 221 -8.40 -19.63 -10.16
C MET A 221 -9.07 -20.66 -9.27
N TYR A 222 -9.71 -20.19 -8.21
CA TYR A 222 -10.31 -21.04 -7.20
C TYR A 222 -11.57 -20.37 -6.66
N PRO A 223 -12.69 -20.39 -7.41
CA PRO A 223 -13.91 -19.69 -7.02
C PRO A 223 -14.59 -20.28 -5.77
N LYS A 224 -14.06 -21.39 -5.24
CA LYS A 224 -14.50 -22.05 -3.99
C LYS A 224 -13.79 -21.53 -2.73
N ILE A 225 -12.90 -20.53 -2.81
CA ILE A 225 -12.31 -19.89 -1.60
C ILE A 225 -13.44 -19.50 -0.65
N PRO A 226 -13.37 -19.83 0.65
CA PRO A 226 -14.33 -19.35 1.64
C PRO A 226 -14.26 -17.84 1.85
N LEU A 227 -15.42 -17.21 2.11
CA LEU A 227 -15.56 -15.77 2.29
C LEU A 227 -14.58 -15.19 3.32
N SER A 228 -14.42 -15.84 4.47
CA SER A 228 -13.44 -15.43 5.48
C SER A 228 -12.00 -15.42 4.97
N GLY A 229 -11.62 -16.42 4.15
CA GLY A 229 -10.27 -16.50 3.59
C GLY A 229 -10.02 -15.40 2.57
N TYR A 230 -11.04 -15.07 1.77
CA TYR A 230 -11.01 -13.91 0.88
C TYR A 230 -10.80 -12.61 1.67
N LEU A 231 -11.65 -12.36 2.68
CA LEU A 231 -11.59 -11.14 3.49
C LEU A 231 -10.28 -11.01 4.25
N ALA A 232 -9.83 -12.09 4.91
CA ALA A 232 -8.60 -12.10 5.69
C ALA A 232 -7.38 -11.69 4.85
N VAL A 233 -7.21 -12.32 3.68
CA VAL A 233 -6.07 -12.05 2.80
C VAL A 233 -6.19 -10.68 2.14
N SER A 234 -7.40 -10.25 1.73
CA SER A 234 -7.60 -8.90 1.20
C SER A 234 -7.23 -7.82 2.22
N VAL A 235 -7.67 -7.96 3.48
CA VAL A 235 -7.34 -7.02 4.56
C VAL A 235 -5.83 -7.03 4.85
N ALA A 236 -5.24 -8.21 5.07
CA ALA A 236 -3.82 -8.33 5.39
C ALA A 236 -2.92 -7.79 4.29
N ALA A 237 -3.15 -8.19 3.03
CA ALA A 237 -2.36 -7.71 1.90
C ALA A 237 -2.51 -6.20 1.68
N SER A 238 -3.70 -5.64 1.93
CA SER A 238 -3.91 -4.20 1.86
C SER A 238 -3.10 -3.46 2.93
N TRP A 239 -3.19 -3.88 4.20
CA TRP A 239 -2.45 -3.25 5.29
C TRP A 239 -0.93 -3.37 5.13
N ILE A 240 -0.40 -4.53 4.71
CA ILE A 240 1.03 -4.68 4.40
C ILE A 240 1.48 -3.70 3.30
N THR A 241 0.60 -3.40 2.36
CA THR A 241 0.89 -2.46 1.27
C THR A 241 0.92 -1.01 1.73
N VAL A 242 0.00 -0.62 2.63
CA VAL A 242 -0.23 0.81 2.94
C VAL A 242 0.23 1.25 4.33
N TRP A 243 0.62 0.34 5.24
CA TRP A 243 0.85 0.69 6.66
C TRP A 243 1.85 1.84 6.84
N TYR A 244 2.91 1.90 6.01
CA TYR A 244 3.91 2.95 6.13
C TYR A 244 3.35 4.32 5.73
N ALA A 245 2.62 4.41 4.62
CA ALA A 245 1.92 5.63 4.24
C ALA A 245 0.89 6.06 5.28
N VAL A 246 0.24 5.10 5.94
CA VAL A 246 -0.71 5.40 7.02
C VAL A 246 0.02 5.93 8.26
N LYS A 247 1.22 5.41 8.58
CA LYS A 247 2.08 5.87 9.68
C LYS A 247 2.63 7.27 9.43
N TYR A 248 3.12 7.52 8.21
CA TYR A 248 3.88 8.70 7.82
C TYR A 248 3.37 9.22 6.46
N PRO A 249 2.21 9.88 6.39
CA PRO A 249 1.59 10.34 5.13
C PRO A 249 2.24 11.62 4.57
N ALA A 250 3.56 11.75 4.68
CA ALA A 250 4.31 12.88 4.15
C ALA A 250 4.39 12.85 2.61
N LEU A 251 4.96 13.90 2.02
CA LEU A 251 5.17 14.05 0.57
C LEU A 251 5.76 12.78 -0.07
N TYR A 252 6.71 12.11 0.59
CA TYR A 252 7.37 10.91 0.10
C TYR A 252 6.34 9.81 -0.19
N CYS A 253 5.43 9.62 0.75
CA CYS A 253 4.35 8.65 0.65
C CYS A 253 3.31 9.03 -0.41
N THR A 254 3.24 10.28 -0.85
CA THR A 254 2.41 10.69 -2.01
C THR A 254 2.97 10.08 -3.29
N ALA A 255 4.29 10.17 -3.51
CA ALA A 255 4.96 9.53 -4.65
C ALA A 255 4.85 8.00 -4.58
N ASN A 256 5.07 7.40 -3.40
CA ASN A 256 4.92 5.95 -3.22
C ASN A 256 3.47 5.50 -3.48
N SER A 257 2.49 6.10 -2.80
CA SER A 257 1.09 5.66 -2.85
C SER A 257 0.45 5.89 -4.22
N SER A 258 0.76 6.99 -4.91
CA SER A 258 0.34 7.18 -6.30
C SER A 258 0.91 6.10 -7.21
N GLY A 259 2.22 5.82 -7.14
CA GLY A 259 2.85 4.76 -7.92
C GLY A 259 2.24 3.38 -7.65
N VAL A 260 2.07 3.00 -6.38
CA VAL A 260 1.44 1.72 -6.01
C VAL A 260 -0.02 1.67 -6.48
N CYS A 261 -0.78 2.77 -6.37
CA CYS A 261 -2.15 2.85 -6.85
C CYS A 261 -2.23 2.56 -8.36
N MET A 262 -1.38 3.24 -9.14
CA MET A 262 -1.28 3.05 -10.58
C MET A 262 -0.85 1.61 -10.94
N ALA A 263 0.09 1.02 -10.20
CA ALA A 263 0.55 -0.35 -10.42
C ALA A 263 -0.54 -1.39 -10.12
N VAL A 264 -1.26 -1.24 -9.01
CA VAL A 264 -2.33 -2.16 -8.59
C VAL A 264 -3.49 -2.14 -9.59
N TRP A 265 -3.96 -0.95 -9.99
CA TRP A 265 -5.03 -0.84 -10.97
C TRP A 265 -4.57 -1.18 -12.39
N GLY A 266 -3.34 -0.84 -12.76
CA GLY A 266 -2.72 -1.26 -14.01
C GLY A 266 -2.66 -2.78 -14.14
N PHE A 267 -2.22 -3.49 -13.09
CA PHE A 267 -2.28 -4.94 -13.01
C PHE A 267 -3.72 -5.46 -13.07
N TYR A 268 -4.66 -4.88 -12.31
CA TYR A 268 -6.06 -5.27 -12.32
C TYR A 268 -6.65 -5.26 -13.74
N PHE A 269 -6.50 -4.15 -14.46
CA PHE A 269 -7.04 -4.00 -15.81
C PHE A 269 -6.32 -4.86 -16.83
N CYS A 270 -4.99 -4.99 -16.77
CA CYS A 270 -4.24 -5.92 -17.62
C CYS A 270 -4.64 -7.38 -17.36
N TYR A 271 -4.79 -7.79 -16.10
CA TYR A 271 -5.25 -9.13 -15.74
C TYR A 271 -6.66 -9.39 -16.26
N ARG A 272 -7.57 -8.42 -16.16
CA ARG A 272 -8.90 -8.52 -16.75
C ARG A 272 -8.85 -8.63 -18.26
N ALA A 273 -8.11 -7.75 -18.93
CA ALA A 273 -7.96 -7.73 -20.37
C ALA A 273 -7.44 -9.04 -20.93
N PHE A 274 -6.37 -9.57 -20.34
CA PHE A 274 -5.57 -10.65 -20.91
C PHE A 274 -5.94 -12.04 -20.39
N VAL A 275 -6.64 -12.11 -19.25
CA VAL A 275 -6.97 -13.39 -18.59
C VAL A 275 -8.47 -13.63 -18.45
N ILE A 276 -9.28 -12.59 -18.23
CA ILE A 276 -10.69 -12.72 -17.84
C ILE A 276 -11.66 -12.44 -18.98
N ASP A 277 -11.56 -11.27 -19.60
CA ASP A 277 -12.54 -10.80 -20.58
C ASP A 277 -12.31 -11.51 -21.92
N THR A 278 -13.26 -12.36 -22.31
CA THR A 278 -13.21 -13.11 -23.58
C THR A 278 -13.73 -12.29 -24.77
N GLN A 279 -14.33 -11.13 -24.54
CA GLN A 279 -14.81 -10.25 -25.61
C GLN A 279 -13.74 -9.23 -26.00
N GLN A 280 -13.41 -9.19 -27.29
CA GLN A 280 -12.28 -8.43 -27.81
C GLN A 280 -12.36 -6.91 -27.54
N LYS A 281 -13.55 -6.29 -27.64
CA LYS A 281 -13.72 -4.84 -27.38
C LYS A 281 -13.46 -4.47 -25.91
N ARG A 282 -13.99 -5.24 -24.97
CA ARG A 282 -13.78 -5.01 -23.52
C ARG A 282 -12.35 -5.30 -23.11
N SER A 283 -11.77 -6.37 -23.65
CA SER A 283 -10.37 -6.74 -23.45
C SER A 283 -9.43 -5.60 -23.89
N MET A 284 -9.68 -5.00 -25.05
CA MET A 284 -8.86 -3.89 -25.55
C MET A 284 -8.93 -2.64 -24.68
N LEU A 285 -10.13 -2.21 -24.27
CA LEU A 285 -10.29 -1.04 -23.39
C LEU A 285 -9.53 -1.24 -22.06
N HIS A 286 -9.71 -2.39 -21.41
CA HIS A 286 -8.97 -2.69 -20.19
C HIS A 286 -7.46 -2.82 -20.43
N GLY A 287 -7.04 -3.33 -21.59
CA GLY A 287 -5.63 -3.42 -21.95
C GLY A 287 -4.98 -2.04 -22.07
N VAL A 288 -5.64 -1.10 -22.76
CA VAL A 288 -5.17 0.29 -22.90
C VAL A 288 -5.15 1.02 -21.56
N VAL A 289 -6.24 0.92 -20.77
CA VAL A 289 -6.31 1.54 -19.44
C VAL A 289 -5.26 0.93 -18.50
N GLY A 290 -5.11 -0.38 -18.53
CA GLY A 290 -4.10 -1.09 -17.74
C GLY A 290 -2.68 -0.67 -18.10
N ALA A 291 -2.37 -0.61 -19.39
CA ALA A 291 -1.08 -0.16 -19.89
C ALA A 291 -0.80 1.31 -19.54
N LEU A 292 -1.79 2.19 -19.69
CA LEU A 292 -1.66 3.61 -19.33
C LEU A 292 -1.35 3.78 -17.84
N LEU A 293 -2.14 3.16 -16.96
CA LEU A 293 -1.91 3.23 -15.51
C LEU A 293 -0.54 2.63 -15.15
N SER A 294 -0.18 1.50 -15.73
CA SER A 294 1.15 0.92 -15.52
C SER A 294 2.27 1.82 -16.03
N ALA A 295 2.14 2.49 -17.16
CA ALA A 295 3.13 3.44 -17.66
C ALA A 295 3.27 4.67 -16.75
N LEU A 296 2.14 5.19 -16.23
CA LEU A 296 2.12 6.34 -15.32
C LEU A 296 2.88 6.08 -13.99
N THR A 297 3.12 4.82 -13.63
CA THR A 297 3.95 4.50 -12.45
C THR A 297 5.35 5.11 -12.54
N PHE A 298 5.95 5.17 -13.74
CA PHE A 298 7.28 5.77 -13.94
C PHE A 298 7.30 7.26 -13.61
N GLY A 299 6.21 7.97 -13.89
CA GLY A 299 6.05 9.39 -13.55
C GLY A 299 5.55 9.64 -12.13
N CYS A 300 5.15 8.60 -11.39
CA CYS A 300 4.89 8.70 -9.94
C CYS A 300 6.17 8.41 -9.14
N ARG A 301 6.83 7.30 -9.48
CA ARG A 301 8.03 6.78 -8.83
C ARG A 301 8.70 5.72 -9.71
N PRO A 302 9.85 6.02 -10.35
CA PRO A 302 10.49 5.13 -11.33
C PRO A 302 10.76 3.70 -10.83
N THR A 303 11.13 3.54 -9.56
CA THR A 303 11.35 2.21 -8.95
C THR A 303 10.10 1.33 -8.98
N ILE A 304 8.92 1.89 -8.70
CA ILE A 304 7.65 1.15 -8.79
C ILE A 304 7.35 0.78 -10.24
N GLY A 305 7.80 1.57 -11.21
CA GLY A 305 7.72 1.27 -12.64
C GLY A 305 8.36 -0.06 -13.03
N LEU A 306 9.38 -0.52 -12.30
CA LEU A 306 9.98 -1.85 -12.50
C LEU A 306 9.00 -3.00 -12.27
N SER A 307 7.89 -2.78 -11.55
CA SER A 307 6.82 -3.78 -11.41
C SER A 307 6.10 -4.10 -12.72
N CYS A 308 6.24 -3.26 -13.76
CA CYS A 308 5.61 -3.50 -15.07
C CYS A 308 6.09 -4.79 -15.75
N ILE A 309 7.24 -5.34 -15.36
CA ILE A 309 7.71 -6.64 -15.90
C ILE A 309 6.74 -7.79 -15.56
N VAL A 310 5.94 -7.66 -14.49
CA VAL A 310 4.87 -8.61 -14.13
C VAL A 310 3.80 -8.71 -15.22
N LEU A 311 3.65 -7.68 -16.05
CA LEU A 311 2.66 -7.65 -17.14
C LEU A 311 3.11 -8.48 -18.35
N ILE A 312 4.42 -8.72 -18.51
CA ILE A 312 4.99 -9.42 -19.67
C ILE A 312 4.39 -10.83 -19.81
N PRO A 313 4.33 -11.68 -18.76
CA PRO A 313 3.64 -12.96 -18.86
C PRO A 313 2.16 -12.86 -19.26
N LEU A 314 1.43 -11.84 -18.78
CA LEU A 314 0.02 -11.62 -19.13
C LEU A 314 -0.12 -11.31 -20.62
N LEU A 315 0.72 -10.41 -21.12
CA LEU A 315 0.74 -10.03 -22.52
C LEU A 315 1.10 -11.22 -23.41
N ILE A 316 2.18 -11.95 -23.11
CA ILE A 316 2.59 -13.16 -23.86
C ILE A 316 1.47 -14.20 -23.86
N PHE A 317 0.81 -14.41 -22.73
CA PHE A 317 -0.29 -15.36 -22.61
C PHE A 317 -1.47 -15.01 -23.54
N TYR A 318 -1.81 -13.73 -23.66
CA TYR A 318 -2.86 -13.28 -24.57
C TYR A 318 -2.42 -13.34 -26.03
N LEU A 319 -1.22 -12.85 -26.35
CA LEU A 319 -0.69 -12.81 -27.72
C LEU A 319 -0.59 -14.22 -28.34
N ARG A 320 -0.26 -15.25 -27.55
CA ARG A 320 -0.25 -16.65 -28.01
C ARG A 320 -1.63 -17.21 -28.41
N ARG A 321 -2.71 -16.49 -28.12
CA ARG A 321 -4.09 -16.86 -28.47
C ARG A 321 -4.66 -16.04 -29.61
N CYS A 322 -3.91 -15.07 -30.14
CA CYS A 322 -4.35 -14.32 -31.30
C CYS A 322 -4.36 -15.25 -32.52
N GLU A 323 -5.51 -15.34 -33.19
CA GLU A 323 -5.71 -16.20 -34.36
C GLU A 323 -5.16 -15.54 -35.64
N SER A 324 -5.00 -14.22 -35.65
CA SER A 324 -4.48 -13.44 -36.79
C SER A 324 -3.33 -12.50 -36.40
N ILE A 325 -2.44 -12.23 -37.36
CA ILE A 325 -1.36 -11.24 -37.21
C ILE A 325 -1.90 -9.82 -36.98
N LYS A 326 -3.09 -9.53 -37.52
CA LYS A 326 -3.77 -8.24 -37.36
C LYS A 326 -4.22 -8.04 -35.91
N ASP A 327 -4.81 -9.07 -35.29
CA ASP A 327 -5.23 -9.01 -33.88
C ASP A 327 -4.04 -8.94 -32.93
N PHE A 328 -2.96 -9.65 -33.26
CA PHE A 328 -1.68 -9.55 -32.57
C PHE A 328 -1.16 -8.11 -32.61
N GLY A 329 -1.01 -7.52 -33.81
CA GLY A 329 -0.48 -6.18 -33.99
C GLY A 329 -1.35 -5.12 -33.30
N LYS A 330 -2.68 -5.24 -33.43
CA LYS A 330 -3.62 -4.31 -32.77
C LYS A 330 -3.51 -4.34 -31.26
N THR A 331 -3.41 -5.54 -30.65
CA THR A 331 -3.29 -5.67 -29.19
C THR A 331 -1.93 -5.22 -28.69
N PHE A 332 -0.86 -5.60 -29.39
CA PHE A 332 0.50 -5.20 -29.05
C PHE A 332 0.65 -3.67 -29.11
N LEU A 333 0.16 -3.03 -30.17
CA LEU A 333 0.15 -1.56 -30.29
C LEU A 333 -0.71 -0.92 -29.20
N ALA A 334 -1.91 -1.45 -28.93
CA ALA A 334 -2.78 -0.92 -27.87
C ALA A 334 -2.14 -0.99 -26.47
N PHE A 335 -1.26 -1.97 -26.23
CA PHE A 335 -0.49 -2.07 -24.99
C PHE A 335 0.75 -1.17 -24.99
N CYS A 336 1.51 -1.11 -26.09
CA CYS A 336 2.78 -0.39 -26.15
C CYS A 336 2.63 1.12 -26.34
N VAL A 337 1.60 1.59 -27.04
CA VAL A 337 1.38 3.02 -27.31
C VAL A 337 1.26 3.84 -26.02
N PRO A 338 0.48 3.44 -25.00
CA PRO A 338 0.46 4.16 -23.72
C PRO A 338 1.84 4.30 -23.06
N PHE A 339 2.67 3.24 -23.08
CA PHE A 339 4.04 3.32 -22.57
C PHE A 339 4.91 4.29 -23.36
N ALA A 340 4.83 4.24 -24.70
CA ALA A 340 5.60 5.14 -25.56
C ALA A 340 5.20 6.61 -25.36
N VAL A 341 3.89 6.89 -25.26
CA VAL A 341 3.38 8.24 -25.03
C VAL A 341 3.83 8.76 -23.66
N VAL A 342 3.66 7.98 -22.59
CA VAL A 342 4.07 8.42 -21.24
C VAL A 342 5.59 8.59 -21.18
N ALA A 343 6.38 7.69 -21.79
CA ALA A 343 7.83 7.83 -21.84
C ALA A 343 8.25 9.11 -22.58
N ALA A 344 7.66 9.40 -23.74
CA ALA A 344 7.94 10.62 -24.49
C ALA A 344 7.56 11.88 -23.70
N LEU A 345 6.39 11.91 -23.05
CA LEU A 345 5.97 13.04 -22.22
C LEU A 345 6.90 13.25 -21.02
N LEU A 346 7.36 12.18 -20.36
CA LEU A 346 8.33 12.29 -19.26
C LEU A 346 9.69 12.78 -19.75
N MET A 347 10.17 12.30 -20.90
CA MET A 347 11.43 12.77 -21.50
C MET A 347 11.36 14.26 -21.86
N LEU A 348 10.24 14.71 -22.44
CA LEU A 348 10.03 16.13 -22.75
C LEU A 348 9.97 16.97 -21.47
N TYR A 349 9.26 16.49 -20.45
CA TYR A 349 9.18 17.14 -19.14
C TYR A 349 10.56 17.25 -18.46
N ASN A 350 11.38 16.21 -18.53
CA ASN A 350 12.73 16.21 -17.99
C ASN A 350 13.66 17.15 -18.78
N TYR A 351 13.58 17.12 -20.11
CA TYR A 351 14.36 18.01 -20.96
C TYR A 351 14.03 19.49 -20.69
N ALA A 352 12.76 19.81 -20.48
CA ALA A 352 12.34 21.18 -20.16
C ALA A 352 12.84 21.68 -18.78
N ARG A 353 13.13 20.77 -17.83
CA ARG A 353 13.64 21.12 -16.50
C ARG A 353 15.17 21.11 -16.41
N PHE A 354 15.81 20.19 -17.11
CA PHE A 354 17.20 19.79 -16.85
C PHE A 354 18.06 19.71 -18.11
N GLU A 355 17.51 20.08 -19.27
CA GLU A 355 18.18 19.98 -20.58
C GLU A 355 18.65 18.54 -20.91
N ASN A 356 18.11 17.54 -20.21
CA ASN A 356 18.42 16.13 -20.37
C ASN A 356 17.13 15.28 -20.25
N PRO A 357 16.73 14.52 -21.29
CA PRO A 357 15.50 13.74 -21.26
C PRO A 357 15.52 12.57 -20.27
N PHE A 358 16.71 12.12 -19.85
CA PHE A 358 16.88 10.98 -18.94
C PHE A 358 17.12 11.38 -17.48
N GLU A 359 17.21 12.68 -17.19
CA GLU A 359 17.43 13.19 -15.83
C GLU A 359 16.10 13.42 -15.13
N PHE A 360 15.88 12.75 -13.99
CA PHE A 360 14.66 12.91 -13.19
C PHE A 360 14.79 13.98 -12.11
N GLY A 361 15.99 14.54 -11.92
CA GLY A 361 16.37 15.56 -10.95
C GLY A 361 17.20 15.00 -9.79
N GLN A 362 17.58 13.71 -9.82
CA GLN A 362 18.27 13.05 -8.71
C GLN A 362 19.67 13.64 -8.53
N SER A 363 20.37 13.86 -9.64
CA SER A 363 21.72 14.43 -9.63
C SER A 363 21.75 15.87 -9.14
N TYR A 364 20.61 16.56 -9.09
CA TYR A 364 20.50 17.95 -8.65
C TYR A 364 19.87 18.11 -7.26
N GLN A 365 19.63 16.99 -6.57
CA GLN A 365 18.94 16.97 -5.30
C GLN A 365 19.81 17.53 -4.16
N LEU A 366 19.29 18.55 -3.45
CA LEU A 366 19.93 19.11 -2.26
C LEU A 366 19.58 18.26 -1.02
N THR A 367 20.45 17.28 -0.72
CA THR A 367 20.25 16.31 0.37
C THR A 367 21.53 16.11 1.20
N ILE A 368 21.55 15.10 2.07
CA ILE A 368 22.70 14.78 2.95
C ILE A 368 23.95 14.35 2.18
N VAL A 369 23.82 13.88 0.94
CA VAL A 369 24.91 13.38 0.11
C VAL A 369 24.87 14.11 -1.23
N ASP A 370 26.04 14.48 -1.73
CA ASP A 370 26.20 14.99 -3.10
C ASP A 370 25.87 13.87 -4.11
N GLN A 371 24.65 13.93 -4.66
CA GLN A 371 24.17 13.01 -5.69
C GLN A 371 24.81 13.27 -7.06
N HIS A 372 25.27 14.50 -7.30
CA HIS A 372 25.92 14.91 -8.54
C HIS A 372 27.28 14.21 -8.69
N ALA A 373 28.02 14.09 -7.58
CA ALA A 373 29.31 13.41 -7.50
C ALA A 373 29.22 11.97 -6.97
N TYR A 374 28.03 11.36 -6.91
CA TYR A 374 27.84 10.06 -6.26
C TYR A 374 28.41 8.88 -7.06
N GLN A 375 29.68 8.56 -6.84
CA GLN A 375 30.39 7.45 -7.50
C GLN A 375 30.08 6.06 -6.91
N SER A 376 29.24 5.98 -5.87
CA SER A 376 28.89 4.71 -5.21
C SER A 376 27.69 3.98 -5.85
N ASN A 377 27.13 4.51 -6.94
CA ASN A 377 25.97 3.98 -7.68
C ASN A 377 26.25 2.72 -8.53
N HIS A 378 27.37 2.04 -8.30
CA HIS A 378 27.71 0.81 -9.01
C HIS A 378 27.05 -0.42 -8.39
N PHE A 379 26.56 -1.32 -9.25
CA PHE A 379 25.99 -2.59 -8.80
C PHE A 379 27.03 -3.41 -8.03
N LYS A 380 26.71 -3.74 -6.78
CA LYS A 380 27.52 -4.59 -5.91
C LYS A 380 26.64 -5.72 -5.38
N LEU A 381 26.94 -6.95 -5.79
CA LEU A 381 26.11 -8.12 -5.51
C LEU A 381 25.97 -8.39 -4.01
N ASP A 382 27.08 -8.28 -3.27
CA ASP A 382 27.12 -8.41 -1.82
C ASP A 382 26.19 -7.40 -1.12
N ARG A 383 26.21 -6.13 -1.54
CA ARG A 383 25.31 -5.10 -1.02
C ARG A 383 23.85 -5.41 -1.35
N CYS A 384 23.56 -5.77 -2.61
CA CYS A 384 22.21 -6.12 -3.05
C CYS A 384 21.64 -7.30 -2.25
N LEU A 385 22.43 -8.36 -2.04
CA LEU A 385 22.04 -9.51 -1.22
C LEU A 385 21.82 -9.12 0.24
N SER A 386 22.71 -8.30 0.80
CA SER A 386 22.60 -7.82 2.18
C SER A 386 21.36 -6.96 2.39
N GLY A 387 21.05 -6.07 1.44
CA GLY A 387 19.84 -5.25 1.48
C GLY A 387 18.56 -6.08 1.34
N LEU A 388 18.56 -7.11 0.49
CA LEU A 388 17.45 -8.07 0.44
C LEU A 388 17.27 -8.78 1.79
N LEU A 389 18.35 -9.29 2.38
CA LEU A 389 18.30 -9.92 3.70
C LEU A 389 17.77 -8.95 4.76
N TYR A 390 18.22 -7.70 4.74
CA TYR A 390 17.74 -6.65 5.64
C TYR A 390 16.23 -6.36 5.46
N HIS A 391 15.76 -6.19 4.22
CA HIS A 391 14.34 -5.92 3.95
C HIS A 391 13.41 -7.06 4.40
N PHE A 392 13.83 -8.32 4.25
CA PHE A 392 13.00 -9.49 4.46
C PHE A 392 13.16 -10.15 5.82
N PHE A 393 14.38 -10.23 6.32
CA PHE A 393 14.78 -10.97 7.52
C PHE A 393 15.49 -10.11 8.55
N GLY A 394 15.63 -8.80 8.32
CA GLY A 394 16.13 -7.86 9.33
C GLY A 394 15.39 -8.09 10.65
N TYR A 395 16.16 -8.30 11.71
CA TYR A 395 15.64 -8.54 13.04
C TYR A 395 16.50 -7.73 14.01
N GLU A 396 15.83 -6.98 14.86
CA GLU A 396 16.40 -6.34 16.04
C GLU A 396 15.83 -7.03 17.28
N ASP A 397 16.54 -6.97 18.40
CA ASP A 397 16.07 -7.52 19.67
C ASP A 397 14.72 -6.90 20.09
N VAL A 398 13.99 -7.55 20.98
CA VAL A 398 12.70 -7.01 21.45
C VAL A 398 12.93 -5.65 22.11
N SER A 399 12.29 -4.60 21.58
CA SER A 399 12.40 -3.26 22.15
C SER A 399 11.99 -3.25 23.62
N ASN A 400 12.70 -2.48 24.44
CA ASN A 400 12.36 -2.28 25.86
C ASN A 400 11.28 -1.22 26.07
N VAL A 401 10.85 -0.54 25.00
CA VAL A 401 9.84 0.53 25.01
C VAL A 401 8.62 0.06 24.23
N PHE A 402 7.41 0.38 24.73
CA PHE A 402 6.16 0.10 24.01
C PHE A 402 6.24 0.72 22.60
N PRO A 403 5.85 0.00 21.52
CA PRO A 403 5.07 -1.24 21.46
C PRO A 403 5.87 -2.56 21.53
N TYR A 404 7.12 -2.54 21.98
CA TYR A 404 8.01 -3.71 22.14
C TYR A 404 8.30 -4.44 20.83
N ILE A 405 8.19 -3.74 19.70
CA ILE A 405 8.51 -4.25 18.37
C ILE A 405 9.37 -3.24 17.61
N HIS A 406 10.20 -3.77 16.72
CA HIS A 406 10.91 -2.99 15.71
C HIS A 406 10.17 -3.09 14.37
N GLN A 407 10.71 -2.47 13.33
CA GLN A 407 10.03 -2.31 12.04
C GLN A 407 10.75 -3.01 10.89
N ASP A 408 11.74 -3.86 11.21
CA ASP A 408 12.60 -4.55 10.26
C ASP A 408 12.05 -5.92 9.88
N GLY A 409 12.46 -6.41 8.71
CA GLY A 409 12.12 -7.75 8.24
C GLY A 409 10.64 -7.96 7.88
N ASN A 410 10.30 -7.87 6.60
CA ASN A 410 8.95 -8.12 6.10
C ASN A 410 8.40 -9.49 6.51
N PHE A 411 9.20 -10.56 6.46
CA PHE A 411 8.73 -11.91 6.84
C PHE A 411 8.62 -12.10 8.34
N VAL A 412 9.40 -11.36 9.13
CA VAL A 412 9.32 -11.34 10.59
C VAL A 412 8.02 -10.66 11.03
N LEU A 413 7.76 -9.45 10.52
CA LEU A 413 6.57 -8.68 10.84
C LEU A 413 5.28 -9.28 10.29
N PHE A 414 5.34 -9.91 9.12
CA PHE A 414 4.16 -10.39 8.41
C PHE A 414 4.32 -11.85 7.95
N PRO A 415 4.20 -12.83 8.85
CA PRO A 415 4.33 -14.26 8.52
C PRO A 415 3.36 -14.75 7.43
N ILE A 416 2.23 -14.04 7.22
CA ILE A 416 1.31 -14.33 6.11
C ILE A 416 2.00 -14.25 4.74
N LEU A 417 3.07 -13.44 4.60
CA LEU A 417 3.85 -13.32 3.38
C LEU A 417 4.57 -14.62 3.01
N LEU A 418 4.85 -15.51 3.97
CA LEU A 418 5.44 -16.84 3.70
C LEU A 418 4.51 -17.73 2.88
N ILE A 419 3.21 -17.47 2.89
CA ILE A 419 2.25 -18.16 2.01
C ILE A 419 2.52 -17.81 0.55
N GLY A 420 3.13 -16.66 0.27
CA GLY A 420 3.53 -16.24 -1.07
C GLY A 420 4.42 -17.25 -1.78
N PHE A 421 5.28 -17.98 -1.06
CA PHE A 421 6.11 -19.04 -1.64
C PHE A 421 5.29 -20.20 -2.24
N ARG A 422 4.07 -20.43 -1.76
CA ARG A 422 3.16 -21.45 -2.33
C ARG A 422 2.66 -21.07 -3.74
N SER A 423 2.83 -19.82 -4.17
CA SER A 423 2.49 -19.38 -5.53
C SER A 423 3.38 -20.04 -6.60
N LEU A 424 4.62 -20.40 -6.23
CA LEU A 424 5.54 -21.18 -7.07
C LEU A 424 5.18 -22.66 -7.14
N LEU A 425 4.47 -23.18 -6.14
CA LEU A 425 4.10 -24.59 -6.02
C LEU A 425 2.66 -24.86 -6.47
N LEU A 426 2.06 -23.99 -7.29
CA LEU A 426 0.64 -24.08 -7.63
C LEU A 426 0.35 -25.28 -8.55
N THR A 427 -0.12 -26.38 -7.95
CA THR A 427 -0.58 -27.60 -8.62
C THR A 427 -2.10 -27.57 -8.72
N GLY A 428 -2.64 -27.29 -9.92
CA GLY A 428 -4.08 -27.34 -10.20
C GLY A 428 -4.35 -27.78 -11.63
N GLU A 429 -5.41 -28.56 -11.85
CA GLU A 429 -5.65 -29.28 -13.10
C GLU A 429 -5.65 -28.37 -14.35
N ARG A 430 -4.66 -28.68 -15.21
CA ARG A 430 -4.62 -28.50 -16.67
C ARG A 430 -4.79 -27.06 -17.19
N LYS A 431 -3.67 -26.46 -17.64
CA LYS A 431 -3.49 -25.15 -18.33
C LYS A 431 -3.69 -23.85 -17.53
N LYS A 432 -4.64 -23.73 -16.59
CA LYS A 432 -4.97 -22.43 -15.94
C LYS A 432 -3.95 -21.97 -14.88
N GLY A 433 -3.35 -22.89 -14.12
CA GLY A 433 -2.30 -22.58 -13.13
C GLY A 433 -0.91 -22.37 -13.72
N SER A 434 -0.68 -22.79 -14.97
CA SER A 434 0.64 -22.74 -15.61
C SER A 434 1.18 -21.34 -15.82
N LEU A 435 0.32 -20.35 -16.11
CA LEU A 435 0.73 -18.95 -16.28
C LEU A 435 1.36 -18.38 -15.01
N MET A 436 0.91 -18.84 -13.86
CA MET A 436 1.34 -18.30 -12.59
C MET A 436 2.65 -18.90 -12.10
N VAL A 437 2.74 -20.23 -12.15
CA VAL A 437 3.96 -20.95 -11.76
C VAL A 437 5.11 -20.60 -12.69
N LYS A 438 4.85 -20.49 -14.00
CA LYS A 438 5.90 -20.30 -15.01
C LYS A 438 6.14 -18.84 -15.41
N GLY A 439 5.27 -17.91 -15.00
CA GLY A 439 5.29 -16.53 -15.48
C GLY A 439 5.17 -15.49 -14.37
N LEU A 440 3.98 -15.36 -13.76
CA LEU A 440 3.70 -14.25 -12.85
C LEU A 440 4.50 -14.28 -11.55
N ALA A 441 4.54 -15.41 -10.83
CA ALA A 441 5.22 -15.48 -9.55
C ALA A 441 6.75 -15.22 -9.67
N PRO A 442 7.47 -15.83 -10.64
CA PRO A 442 8.87 -15.48 -10.89
C PRO A 442 9.07 -14.01 -11.25
N MET A 443 8.22 -13.41 -12.09
CA MET A 443 8.35 -11.99 -12.47
C MET A 443 8.06 -11.05 -11.30
N MET A 444 7.14 -11.40 -10.40
CA MET A 444 6.91 -10.65 -9.16
C MET A 444 8.13 -10.71 -8.23
N ILE A 445 8.74 -11.89 -8.06
CA ILE A 445 9.97 -12.04 -7.25
C ILE A 445 11.13 -11.28 -7.90
N LEU A 446 11.27 -11.37 -9.22
CA LEU A 446 12.28 -10.60 -9.96
C LEU A 446 12.06 -9.09 -9.78
N SER A 447 10.82 -8.61 -9.86
CA SER A 447 10.49 -7.19 -9.64
C SER A 447 10.89 -6.75 -8.23
N VAL A 448 10.53 -7.53 -7.22
CA VAL A 448 10.90 -7.28 -5.83
C VAL A 448 12.43 -7.20 -5.68
N ALA A 449 13.17 -8.13 -6.29
CA ALA A 449 14.62 -8.15 -6.25
C ALA A 449 15.22 -6.91 -6.93
N LEU A 450 14.77 -6.58 -8.14
CA LEU A 450 15.26 -5.42 -8.89
C LEU A 450 14.99 -4.10 -8.16
N ILE A 451 13.79 -3.93 -7.61
CA ILE A 451 13.41 -2.73 -6.84
C ILE A 451 14.29 -2.59 -5.60
N SER A 452 14.48 -3.68 -4.84
CA SER A 452 15.31 -3.66 -3.65
C SER A 452 16.79 -3.42 -3.97
N SER A 453 17.32 -4.07 -5.02
CA SER A 453 18.69 -3.81 -5.50
C SER A 453 18.87 -2.37 -5.93
N TYR A 454 17.86 -1.76 -6.57
CA TYR A 454 17.90 -0.35 -6.94
C TYR A 454 18.01 0.55 -5.71
N HIS A 455 17.18 0.33 -4.67
CA HIS A 455 17.25 1.12 -3.44
C HIS A 455 18.61 1.04 -2.77
N VAL A 456 19.21 -0.14 -2.70
CA VAL A 456 20.53 -0.33 -2.07
C VAL A 456 21.65 0.33 -2.88
N THR A 457 21.49 0.42 -4.20
CA THR A 457 22.53 0.99 -5.09
C THR A 457 22.43 2.51 -5.17
N TRP A 458 21.22 3.06 -5.16
CA TRP A 458 20.97 4.47 -5.47
C TRP A 458 20.50 5.32 -4.28
N ALA A 459 20.13 4.70 -3.15
CA ALA A 459 19.82 5.44 -1.94
C ALA A 459 20.99 5.37 -0.95
N PRO A 460 21.51 6.51 -0.47
CA PRO A 460 22.54 6.53 0.58
C PRO A 460 22.08 5.84 1.88
N VAL A 461 20.78 5.93 2.17
CA VAL A 461 20.15 5.32 3.34
C VAL A 461 18.90 4.56 2.90
N VAL A 462 18.80 3.29 3.27
CA VAL A 462 17.65 2.43 2.95
C VAL A 462 16.56 2.64 4.00
N PHE A 463 15.67 3.59 3.74
CA PHE A 463 14.52 3.86 4.61
C PHE A 463 13.44 2.78 4.47
N ARG A 464 12.70 2.56 5.56
CA ARG A 464 11.64 1.55 5.57
C ARG A 464 10.48 1.84 4.61
N ARG A 465 10.25 3.12 4.28
CA ARG A 465 9.28 3.55 3.24
C ARG A 465 9.51 2.91 1.88
N TYR A 466 10.74 2.52 1.55
CA TYR A 466 11.08 1.89 0.28
C TYR A 466 10.46 0.50 0.11
N ALA A 467 10.11 -0.18 1.21
CA ALA A 467 9.38 -1.44 1.14
C ALA A 467 7.98 -1.27 0.50
N MET A 468 7.39 -0.07 0.54
CA MET A 468 6.13 0.20 -0.15
C MET A 468 6.22 -0.07 -1.66
N ASP A 469 7.39 0.12 -2.27
CA ASP A 469 7.57 -0.02 -3.71
C ASP A 469 7.36 -1.46 -4.19
N PHE A 470 7.42 -2.45 -3.28
CA PHE A 470 7.29 -3.86 -3.63
C PHE A 470 6.33 -4.66 -2.73
N ASN A 471 5.87 -4.12 -1.60
CA ASN A 471 4.98 -4.84 -0.67
C ASN A 471 3.65 -5.28 -1.33
N PHE A 472 3.11 -4.53 -2.27
CA PHE A 472 1.89 -4.93 -3.00
C PHE A 472 2.12 -6.19 -3.86
N LEU A 473 3.33 -6.36 -4.41
CA LEU A 473 3.72 -7.56 -5.16
C LEU A 473 3.79 -8.78 -4.24
N LEU A 474 4.29 -8.62 -3.01
CA LEU A 474 4.24 -9.66 -1.98
C LEU A 474 2.78 -10.00 -1.63
N GLY A 475 1.91 -9.00 -1.56
CA GLY A 475 0.46 -9.18 -1.43
C GLY A 475 -0.14 -10.02 -2.56
N PHE A 476 0.23 -9.74 -3.82
CA PHE A 476 -0.19 -10.55 -4.96
C PHE A 476 0.33 -11.99 -4.91
N LEU A 477 1.60 -12.19 -4.50
CA LEU A 477 2.15 -13.53 -4.28
C LEU A 477 1.35 -14.30 -3.24
N VAL A 478 0.96 -13.66 -2.12
CA VAL A 478 0.09 -14.27 -1.10
C VAL A 478 -1.27 -14.65 -1.69
N MET A 479 -1.92 -13.76 -2.43
CA MET A 479 -3.21 -14.04 -3.08
C MET A 479 -3.16 -15.29 -3.94
N PHE A 480 -2.10 -15.41 -4.75
CA PHE A 480 -1.87 -16.59 -5.59
C PHE A 480 -1.48 -17.85 -4.79
N GLY A 481 -0.63 -17.70 -3.76
CA GLY A 481 -0.25 -18.78 -2.86
C GLY A 481 -1.45 -19.35 -2.07
N VAL A 482 -2.40 -18.50 -1.70
CA VAL A 482 -3.66 -18.90 -1.06
C VAL A 482 -4.51 -19.76 -1.99
N CYS A 483 -4.60 -19.43 -3.28
CA CYS A 483 -5.24 -20.31 -4.25
C CYS A 483 -4.58 -21.69 -4.31
N SER A 484 -3.24 -21.76 -4.21
CA SER A 484 -2.48 -23.02 -4.13
C SER A 484 -2.86 -23.84 -2.90
N LEU A 485 -2.88 -23.17 -1.74
CA LEU A 485 -3.24 -23.78 -0.46
C LEU A 485 -4.63 -24.41 -0.51
N TYR A 486 -5.62 -23.69 -1.05
CA TYR A 486 -6.98 -24.21 -1.15
C TYR A 486 -7.17 -25.33 -2.17
N TRP A 487 -6.36 -25.36 -3.24
CA TRP A 487 -6.37 -26.50 -4.17
C TRP A 487 -5.96 -27.80 -3.48
N ASN A 488 -5.01 -27.72 -2.56
CA ASN A 488 -4.46 -28.87 -1.83
C ASN A 488 -5.13 -29.10 -0.46
N ALA A 489 -6.11 -28.27 -0.08
CA ALA A 489 -6.72 -28.31 1.24
C ALA A 489 -7.75 -29.45 1.37
N LYS A 490 -7.50 -30.39 2.29
CA LYS A 490 -8.49 -31.38 2.73
C LYS A 490 -9.63 -30.73 3.53
N ASP A 491 -9.30 -29.71 4.34
CA ASP A 491 -10.25 -28.94 5.14
C ASP A 491 -10.12 -27.43 4.84
N PRO A 492 -10.89 -26.90 3.88
CA PRO A 492 -10.88 -25.47 3.56
C PRO A 492 -11.30 -24.56 4.71
N ALA A 493 -12.11 -25.04 5.66
CA ALA A 493 -12.55 -24.22 6.78
C ALA A 493 -11.39 -23.97 7.75
N ARG A 494 -10.61 -25.01 8.05
CA ARG A 494 -9.40 -24.91 8.87
C ARG A 494 -8.33 -24.01 8.25
N VAL A 495 -8.11 -24.12 6.94
CA VAL A 495 -7.20 -23.21 6.21
C VAL A 495 -7.69 -21.77 6.32
N SER A 496 -9.00 -21.54 6.16
CA SER A 496 -9.58 -20.19 6.28
C SER A 496 -9.44 -19.60 7.69
N PHE A 497 -9.60 -20.42 8.72
CA PHE A 497 -9.37 -20.02 10.10
C PHE A 497 -7.90 -19.61 10.32
N PHE A 498 -6.96 -20.43 9.86
CA PHE A 498 -5.53 -20.12 9.94
C PHE A 498 -5.17 -18.81 9.23
N LEU A 499 -5.68 -18.60 8.01
CA LEU A 499 -5.50 -17.32 7.29
C LEU A 499 -6.10 -16.14 8.04
N THR A 500 -7.23 -16.34 8.73
CA THR A 500 -7.86 -15.29 9.55
C THR A 500 -6.98 -14.93 10.74
N LEU A 501 -6.38 -15.91 11.43
CA LEU A 501 -5.45 -15.64 12.53
C LEU A 501 -4.22 -14.86 12.07
N LEU A 502 -3.63 -15.26 10.93
CA LEU A 502 -2.48 -14.54 10.36
C LEU A 502 -2.85 -13.11 9.94
N ALA A 503 -4.03 -12.91 9.36
CA ALA A 503 -4.50 -11.58 8.98
C ALA A 503 -4.73 -10.68 10.20
N VAL A 504 -5.30 -11.23 11.28
CA VAL A 504 -5.47 -10.50 12.55
C VAL A 504 -4.13 -10.11 13.13
N TYR A 505 -3.18 -11.05 13.17
CA TYR A 505 -1.80 -10.76 13.58
C TYR A 505 -1.20 -9.62 12.75
N THR A 506 -1.31 -9.68 11.41
CA THR A 506 -0.83 -8.61 10.51
C THR A 506 -1.45 -7.25 10.84
N VAL A 507 -2.77 -7.17 11.03
CA VAL A 507 -3.45 -5.91 11.36
C VAL A 507 -2.99 -5.37 12.72
N VAL A 508 -2.81 -6.24 13.72
CA VAL A 508 -2.28 -5.86 15.03
C VAL A 508 -0.85 -5.33 14.90
N ILE A 509 0.03 -6.01 14.15
CA ILE A 509 1.39 -5.53 13.91
C ILE A 509 1.38 -4.17 13.19
N CYS A 510 0.58 -4.00 12.13
CA CYS A 510 0.47 -2.71 11.45
C CYS A 510 -0.02 -1.59 12.40
N PHE A 511 -0.96 -1.89 13.30
CA PHE A 511 -1.41 -0.94 14.32
C PHE A 511 -0.29 -0.58 15.30
N LEU A 512 0.46 -1.56 15.80
CA LEU A 512 1.59 -1.32 16.70
C LEU A 512 2.69 -0.51 16.01
N LEU A 513 2.98 -0.77 14.72
CA LEU A 513 3.98 -0.04 13.94
C LEU A 513 3.70 1.47 13.82
N LEU A 514 2.43 1.91 13.97
CA LEU A 514 2.08 3.33 14.03
C LEU A 514 2.76 4.05 15.21
N PHE A 515 3.04 3.32 16.29
CA PHE A 515 3.60 3.80 17.54
C PHE A 515 5.10 3.53 17.70
N VAL A 516 5.75 2.90 16.71
CA VAL A 516 7.21 2.76 16.70
C VAL A 516 7.82 4.12 16.36
N ASP A 517 8.68 4.62 17.23
CA ASP A 517 9.38 5.90 17.07
C ASP A 517 10.44 5.80 15.97
N TYR A 518 10.05 6.14 14.74
CA TYR A 518 10.91 6.14 13.56
C TYR A 518 10.26 6.96 12.45
N ASP A 519 11.08 7.80 11.79
CA ASP A 519 10.69 8.66 10.66
C ASP A 519 9.46 9.50 11.03
N TYR A 520 9.54 10.25 12.14
CA TYR A 520 8.52 11.22 12.58
C TYR A 520 7.12 10.61 12.72
N SER A 521 7.00 9.57 13.54
CA SER A 521 5.77 8.80 13.69
C SER A 521 4.74 9.50 14.58
N ILE A 522 3.55 8.89 14.72
CA ILE A 522 2.53 9.33 15.69
C ILE A 522 3.13 9.36 17.11
N ALA A 523 4.07 8.46 17.43
CA ALA A 523 4.74 8.47 18.73
C ALA A 523 5.53 9.76 18.97
N THR A 524 6.18 10.29 17.93
CA THR A 524 6.98 11.52 17.99
C THR A 524 6.10 12.77 18.12
N HIS A 525 5.03 12.86 17.32
CA HIS A 525 4.21 14.08 17.23
C HIS A 525 2.98 14.10 18.14
N GLN A 526 2.54 12.95 18.63
CA GLN A 526 1.34 12.79 19.45
C GLN A 526 1.60 11.85 20.65
N PRO A 527 2.52 12.22 21.57
CA PRO A 527 2.90 11.37 22.70
C PRO A 527 1.72 11.02 23.62
N GLU A 528 0.69 11.88 23.69
CA GLU A 528 -0.54 11.57 24.42
C GLU A 528 -1.32 10.39 23.83
N LEU A 529 -1.33 10.24 22.50
CA LEU A 529 -1.98 9.09 21.84
C LEU A 529 -1.21 7.81 22.08
N LEU A 530 0.13 7.87 22.07
CA LEU A 530 1.00 6.76 22.44
C LEU A 530 0.70 6.30 23.87
N GLU A 531 0.64 7.23 24.82
CA GLU A 531 0.40 6.91 26.22
C GLU A 531 -1.03 6.37 26.44
N LYS A 532 -2.04 6.91 25.74
CA LYS A 532 -3.39 6.33 25.70
C LYS A 532 -3.38 4.89 25.17
N ALA A 533 -2.73 4.64 24.03
CA ALA A 533 -2.65 3.30 23.43
C ALA A 533 -1.92 2.32 24.35
N ARG A 534 -0.82 2.73 24.97
CA ARG A 534 -0.08 1.95 25.96
C ARG A 534 -0.97 1.60 27.16
N ASN A 535 -1.67 2.58 27.73
CA ASN A 535 -2.55 2.35 28.88
C ASN A 535 -3.76 1.46 28.54
N LEU A 536 -4.20 1.39 27.28
CA LEU A 536 -5.25 0.47 26.87
C LEU A 536 -4.80 -0.99 26.83
N VAL A 537 -3.52 -1.26 26.54
CA VAL A 537 -3.01 -2.62 26.24
C VAL A 537 -2.11 -3.17 27.36
N VAL A 538 -1.41 -2.30 28.09
CA VAL A 538 -0.51 -2.70 29.19
C VAL A 538 -1.27 -2.67 30.51
N PHE A 539 -1.52 -3.85 31.09
CA PHE A 539 -2.29 -4.02 32.32
C PHE A 539 -1.44 -3.99 33.60
N TRP A 540 -0.10 -4.05 33.47
CA TRP A 540 0.81 -4.36 34.58
C TRP A 540 1.73 -3.20 35.02
N LYS A 541 1.53 -1.97 34.53
CA LYS A 541 2.27 -0.80 35.03
C LYS A 541 1.31 0.21 35.66
N LYS A 542 1.61 0.58 36.91
CA LYS A 542 1.21 1.85 37.55
C LYS A 542 2.41 2.77 37.53
#